data_AF-J9FC11-F1
#
_entry.id   AF-J9FC11-F1
#
_cell.length_a   1.000
_cell.length_b   1.000
_cell.length_c   1.000
_cell.angle_alpha   90.00
_cell.angle_beta   90.00
_cell.angle_gamma   90.00
#
_symmetry.space_group_name_H-M   'P 1'
#
loop_
_entity.id
_entity.type
_entity.pdbx_description
1 polymer ?
#
loop_
_entity_poly.entity_id
_entity_poly.type
_entity_poly.pdbx_seq_one_letter_code
_entity_poly.pdbx_strand_id
1 'polypeptide(L)'
;MVSWCEQFHDYDPFISTPQPSNPWISDDTNLWVLNTDSVEVPTERRVKRWGLSIQELVRDPIGRQVLETFLESEFSSENIRFWMAIQDLKFSTNEQVERKAQRIYEEFLLSGAPCQVNVDSRTLEATMKSLQDKLVARRHAFSPAEEHIFTLMSKDSYPRFLRSQIYIGVLSAAQQQGSRRLGWRNFVFNMGNQKKLPAAAKQHKISRDDNSHISLPKQLSSDSLSVVKAQTQR
;
A
#
# COMPACT_ATOMS: atom_id res chain seq x y z
N MET A 1 15.06 -3.73 -27.54
CA MET A 1 16.41 -3.95 -27.01
C MET A 1 17.12 -2.62 -26.79
N VAL A 2 17.25 -1.76 -27.81
CA VAL A 2 17.86 -0.41 -27.67
C VAL A 2 17.21 0.43 -26.57
N SER A 3 15.88 0.55 -26.56
CA SER A 3 15.14 1.31 -25.53
C SER A 3 15.31 0.78 -24.10
N TRP A 4 15.53 -0.54 -23.94
CA TRP A 4 15.77 -1.14 -22.63
C TRP A 4 17.17 -0.79 -22.13
N CYS A 5 18.19 -0.89 -23.00
CA CYS A 5 19.55 -0.51 -22.65
C CYS A 5 19.64 0.98 -22.27
N GLU A 6 18.96 1.85 -23.00
CA GLU A 6 18.89 3.29 -22.67
C GLU A 6 18.21 3.54 -21.33
N GLN A 7 17.09 2.86 -21.05
CA GLN A 7 16.34 3.03 -19.81
C GLN A 7 17.12 2.56 -18.56
N PHE A 8 17.93 1.50 -18.70
CA PHE A 8 18.73 0.94 -17.61
C PHE A 8 20.19 1.44 -17.58
N HIS A 9 20.60 2.28 -18.53
CA HIS A 9 21.93 2.88 -18.60
C HIS A 9 22.33 3.54 -17.28
N ASP A 10 21.42 4.36 -16.75
CA ASP A 10 21.59 5.07 -15.48
C ASP A 10 21.58 4.15 -14.26
N TYR A 11 21.40 2.83 -14.43
CA TYR A 11 21.40 1.84 -13.36
C TYR A 11 22.61 0.92 -13.40
N ASP A 12 23.39 0.93 -14.49
CA ASP A 12 24.61 0.13 -14.65
C ASP A 12 25.81 0.79 -13.93
N PRO A 13 26.44 0.13 -12.95
CA PRO A 13 27.58 0.68 -12.21
C PRO A 13 28.89 0.74 -13.00
N PHE A 14 28.99 0.06 -14.15
CA PHE A 14 30.15 0.14 -15.05
C PHE A 14 30.07 1.30 -16.02
N ILE A 15 28.84 1.77 -16.31
CA ILE A 15 28.60 2.87 -17.25
C ILE A 15 28.34 4.18 -16.51
N SER A 16 27.51 4.13 -15.46
CA SER A 16 27.17 5.27 -14.62
C SER A 16 27.84 5.13 -13.25
N THR A 17 28.49 6.18 -12.75
CA THR A 17 29.10 6.14 -11.41
C THR A 17 28.01 6.08 -10.35
N PRO A 18 27.93 5.01 -9.53
CA PRO A 18 26.93 4.89 -8.49
C PRO A 18 27.22 5.90 -7.37
N GLN A 19 26.15 6.45 -6.78
CA GLN A 19 26.24 7.41 -5.68
C GLN A 19 26.00 6.69 -4.34
N PRO A 20 26.76 6.99 -3.28
CA PRO A 20 27.76 8.07 -3.19
C PRO A 20 29.10 7.74 -3.85
N SER A 21 29.50 6.47 -3.88
CA SER A 21 30.70 6.00 -4.58
C SER A 21 30.59 4.50 -4.87
N ASN A 22 31.43 3.97 -5.77
CA ASN A 22 31.51 2.53 -6.03
C ASN A 22 32.39 1.85 -4.96
N PRO A 23 31.84 0.96 -4.10
CA PRO A 23 32.58 0.35 -2.99
C PRO A 23 33.83 -0.40 -3.43
N TRP A 24 33.85 -0.95 -4.65
CA TRP A 24 35.01 -1.68 -5.18
C TRP A 24 36.17 -0.78 -5.60
N ILE A 25 35.96 0.54 -5.67
CA ILE A 25 36.96 1.54 -6.06
C ILE A 25 37.34 2.42 -4.87
N SER A 26 36.36 2.78 -4.04
CA SER A 26 36.53 3.74 -2.93
C SER A 26 36.74 3.09 -1.56
N ASP A 27 36.58 1.77 -1.44
CA ASP A 27 36.50 1.04 -0.16
C ASP A 27 35.43 1.58 0.83
N ASP A 28 34.46 2.37 0.33
CA ASP A 28 33.31 2.88 1.08
C ASP A 28 32.07 2.00 0.84
N THR A 29 31.64 1.26 1.87
CA THR A 29 30.49 0.35 1.79
C THR A 29 29.12 1.04 1.89
N ASN A 30 29.07 2.38 2.00
CA ASN A 30 27.82 3.11 2.22
C ASN A 30 26.78 2.85 1.12
N LEU A 31 27.20 2.68 -0.15
CA LEU A 31 26.29 2.30 -1.24
C LEU A 31 25.52 1.00 -0.93
N TRP A 32 26.18 -0.02 -0.38
CA TRP A 32 25.53 -1.28 -0.06
C TRP A 32 24.56 -1.12 1.10
N VAL A 33 24.94 -0.38 2.14
CA VAL A 33 24.08 -0.08 3.29
C VAL A 33 22.79 0.61 2.84
N LEU A 34 22.90 1.62 1.98
CA LEU A 34 21.78 2.37 1.42
C LEU A 34 20.86 1.54 0.50
N ASN A 35 21.34 0.41 -0.02
CA ASN A 35 20.59 -0.49 -0.90
C ASN A 35 20.18 -1.80 -0.23
N THR A 36 20.35 -1.94 1.09
CA THR A 36 19.83 -3.10 1.83
C THR A 36 18.30 -3.17 1.76
N ASP A 37 17.74 -4.38 1.87
CA ASP A 37 16.28 -4.60 1.80
C ASP A 37 15.50 -3.98 2.97
N SER A 38 16.20 -3.68 4.08
CA SER A 38 15.64 -3.14 5.31
C SER A 38 15.95 -1.66 5.55
N VAL A 39 16.55 -0.96 4.57
CA VAL A 39 16.90 0.46 4.71
C VAL A 39 15.65 1.29 5.06
N GLU A 40 15.81 2.21 6.01
CA GLU A 40 14.67 3.01 6.48
C GLU A 40 14.08 3.87 5.37
N VAL A 41 14.93 4.52 4.56
CA VAL A 41 14.53 5.36 3.42
C VAL A 41 15.26 4.86 2.16
N PRO A 42 14.55 4.37 1.13
CA PRO A 42 15.21 3.99 -0.12
C PRO A 42 15.83 5.22 -0.80
N THR A 43 16.89 5.01 -1.59
CA THR A 43 17.51 6.06 -2.39
C THR A 43 16.57 6.53 -3.51
N GLU A 44 16.71 7.78 -3.96
CA GLU A 44 15.90 8.31 -5.07
C GLU A 44 16.02 7.42 -6.32
N ARG A 45 17.24 6.98 -6.65
CA ARG A 45 17.52 6.06 -7.76
C ARG A 45 16.72 4.76 -7.62
N ARG A 46 16.70 4.16 -6.43
CA ARG A 46 15.92 2.94 -6.15
C ARG A 46 14.42 3.16 -6.34
N VAL A 47 13.87 4.27 -5.86
CA VAL A 47 12.43 4.59 -6.01
C VAL A 47 12.07 4.86 -7.48
N LYS A 48 12.89 5.61 -8.21
CA LYS A 48 12.69 5.86 -9.65
C LYS A 48 12.69 4.57 -10.47
N ARG A 49 13.48 3.57 -10.05
CA ARG A 49 13.53 2.25 -10.71
C ARG A 49 12.18 1.54 -10.68
N TRP A 50 11.39 1.73 -9.63
CA TRP A 50 10.03 1.17 -9.54
C TRP A 50 9.11 1.69 -10.64
N GLY A 51 9.37 2.88 -11.18
CA GLY A 51 8.61 3.47 -12.28
C GLY A 51 8.93 2.88 -13.66
N LEU A 52 10.01 2.10 -13.80
CA LEU A 52 10.40 1.54 -15.10
C LEU A 52 9.47 0.39 -15.52
N SER A 53 9.07 -0.46 -14.57
CA SER A 53 8.08 -1.52 -14.78
C SER A 53 7.56 -2.08 -13.46
N ILE A 54 6.37 -2.70 -13.49
CA ILE A 54 5.83 -3.41 -12.32
C ILE A 54 6.77 -4.52 -11.86
N GLN A 55 7.53 -5.15 -12.76
CA GLN A 55 8.54 -6.16 -12.41
C GLN A 55 9.61 -5.58 -11.49
N GLU A 56 10.11 -4.38 -11.78
CA GLU A 56 11.11 -3.71 -10.95
C GLU A 56 10.53 -3.30 -9.59
N LEU A 57 9.27 -2.86 -9.55
CA LEU A 57 8.57 -2.55 -8.31
C LEU A 57 8.39 -3.79 -7.42
N VAL A 58 7.90 -4.91 -7.95
CA VAL A 58 7.59 -6.10 -7.13
C VAL A 58 8.82 -6.94 -6.77
N ARG A 59 9.95 -6.76 -7.48
CA ARG A 59 11.24 -7.35 -7.09
C ARG A 59 11.82 -6.68 -5.84
N ASP A 60 11.52 -5.40 -5.64
CA ASP A 60 11.98 -4.65 -4.48
C ASP A 60 11.13 -4.96 -3.24
N PRO A 61 11.71 -5.42 -2.12
CA PRO A 61 10.96 -5.67 -0.88
C PRO A 61 10.25 -4.44 -0.33
N ILE A 62 10.87 -3.25 -0.43
CA ILE A 62 10.25 -1.99 -0.01
C ILE A 62 9.18 -1.60 -1.03
N GLY A 63 9.46 -1.76 -2.32
CA GLY A 63 8.49 -1.53 -3.39
C GLY A 63 7.19 -2.32 -3.19
N ARG A 64 7.29 -3.61 -2.84
CA ARG A 64 6.13 -4.44 -2.49
C ARG A 64 5.31 -3.90 -1.32
N GLN A 65 5.96 -3.50 -0.22
CA GLN A 65 5.26 -2.94 0.95
C GLN A 65 4.50 -1.65 0.59
N VAL A 66 5.13 -0.79 -0.20
CA VAL A 66 4.54 0.49 -0.62
C VAL A 66 3.38 0.26 -1.61
N LEU A 67 3.53 -0.69 -2.54
CA LEU A 67 2.44 -1.10 -3.44
C LEU A 67 1.27 -1.73 -2.67
N GLU A 68 1.54 -2.60 -1.71
CA GLU A 68 0.52 -3.20 -0.87
C GLU A 68 -0.27 -2.15 -0.08
N THR A 69 0.42 -1.17 0.53
CA THR A 69 -0.23 -0.05 1.22
C THR A 69 -1.15 0.75 0.29
N PHE A 70 -0.71 0.98 -0.95
CA PHE A 70 -1.54 1.63 -1.96
C PHE A 70 -2.78 0.79 -2.30
N LEU A 71 -2.62 -0.52 -2.53
CA LEU A 71 -3.73 -1.42 -2.84
C LEU A 71 -4.70 -1.58 -1.66
N GLU A 72 -4.22 -1.55 -0.42
CA GLU A 72 -5.06 -1.53 0.79
C GLU A 72 -5.95 -0.29 0.82
N SER A 73 -5.40 0.89 0.48
CA SER A 73 -6.17 2.14 0.41
C SER A 73 -7.29 2.11 -0.64
N GLU A 74 -7.19 1.19 -1.60
CA GLU A 74 -8.15 0.97 -2.67
C GLU A 74 -8.93 -0.34 -2.54
N PHE A 75 -8.82 -1.02 -1.39
CA PHE A 75 -9.49 -2.30 -1.12
C PHE A 75 -9.22 -3.37 -2.18
N SER A 76 -7.98 -3.46 -2.67
CA SER A 76 -7.54 -4.40 -3.71
C SER A 76 -6.20 -5.09 -3.36
N SER A 77 -5.83 -5.10 -2.09
CA SER A 77 -4.58 -5.66 -1.56
C SER A 77 -4.45 -7.18 -1.72
N GLU A 78 -5.57 -7.89 -1.88
CA GLU A 78 -5.60 -9.33 -2.10
C GLU A 78 -4.80 -9.75 -3.35
N ASN A 79 -4.74 -8.89 -4.38
CA ASN A 79 -4.03 -9.17 -5.62
C ASN A 79 -2.52 -9.32 -5.42
N ILE A 80 -1.89 -8.38 -4.72
CA ILE A 80 -0.44 -8.46 -4.45
C ILE A 80 -0.13 -9.54 -3.42
N ARG A 81 -1.00 -9.73 -2.40
CA ARG A 81 -0.85 -10.79 -1.40
C ARG A 81 -0.90 -12.18 -2.02
N PHE A 82 -1.86 -12.42 -2.91
CA PHE A 82 -1.96 -13.67 -3.66
C PHE A 82 -0.70 -13.92 -4.51
N TRP A 83 -0.27 -12.90 -5.27
CA TRP A 83 0.94 -13.02 -6.09
C TRP A 83 2.19 -13.31 -5.24
N MET A 84 2.35 -12.63 -4.10
CA MET A 84 3.45 -12.86 -3.16
C MET A 84 3.41 -14.27 -2.54
N ALA A 85 2.22 -14.76 -2.18
CA ALA A 85 2.06 -16.11 -1.65
C ALA A 85 2.47 -17.18 -2.68
N ILE A 86 2.18 -16.95 -3.97
CA ILE A 86 2.65 -17.82 -5.05
C ILE A 86 4.18 -17.75 -5.21
N GLN A 87 4.79 -16.57 -5.11
CA GLN A 87 6.26 -16.47 -5.14
C GLN A 87 6.87 -17.26 -3.96
N ASP A 88 6.34 -17.08 -2.75
CA ASP A 88 6.78 -17.82 -1.57
C ASP A 88 6.64 -19.34 -1.76
N LEU A 89 5.53 -19.82 -2.33
CA LEU A 89 5.34 -21.23 -2.70
C LEU A 89 6.43 -21.73 -3.64
N LYS A 90 6.75 -20.98 -4.71
CA LYS A 90 7.73 -21.39 -5.74
C LYS A 90 9.12 -21.62 -5.16
N PHE A 91 9.54 -20.82 -4.18
CA PHE A 91 10.86 -20.90 -3.54
C PHE A 91 10.87 -21.70 -2.23
N SER A 92 9.74 -22.31 -1.85
CA SER A 92 9.63 -23.11 -0.63
C SER A 92 10.27 -24.50 -0.75
N THR A 93 10.69 -25.04 0.40
CA THR A 93 11.13 -26.43 0.54
C THR A 93 10.00 -27.38 0.18
N ASN A 94 10.34 -28.58 -0.32
CA ASN A 94 9.35 -29.56 -0.79
C ASN A 94 8.31 -29.94 0.28
N GLU A 95 8.71 -30.01 1.55
CA GLU A 95 7.84 -30.32 2.69
C GLU A 95 6.72 -29.28 2.89
N GLN A 96 6.96 -28.03 2.52
CA GLN A 96 6.01 -26.94 2.73
C GLN A 96 5.04 -26.74 1.56
N VAL A 97 5.37 -27.27 0.37
CA VAL A 97 4.65 -26.99 -0.88
C VAL A 97 3.17 -27.32 -0.76
N GLU A 98 2.85 -28.52 -0.27
CA GLU A 98 1.46 -28.99 -0.21
C GLU A 98 0.62 -28.11 0.73
N ARG A 99 1.14 -27.86 1.93
CA ARG A 99 0.48 -27.01 2.93
C ARG A 99 0.31 -25.57 2.43
N LYS A 100 1.32 -24.99 1.78
CA LYS A 100 1.23 -23.61 1.26
C LYS A 100 0.26 -23.54 0.08
N ALA A 101 0.29 -24.50 -0.84
CA ALA A 101 -0.66 -24.57 -1.95
C ALA A 101 -2.11 -24.64 -1.46
N GLN A 102 -2.39 -25.48 -0.45
CA GLN A 102 -3.72 -25.59 0.14
C GLN A 102 -4.17 -24.25 0.76
N ARG A 103 -3.30 -23.59 1.53
CA ARG A 103 -3.61 -22.28 2.12
C ARG A 103 -3.90 -21.22 1.06
N ILE A 104 -3.10 -21.16 0.00
CA ILE A 104 -3.32 -20.22 -1.12
C ILE A 104 -4.69 -20.47 -1.76
N TYR A 105 -5.06 -21.73 -1.96
CA TYR A 105 -6.37 -22.08 -2.49
C TYR A 105 -7.51 -21.61 -1.56
N GLU A 106 -7.45 -21.94 -0.27
CA GLU A 106 -8.48 -21.60 0.71
C GLU A 106 -8.63 -20.10 0.96
N GLU A 107 -7.51 -19.36 0.94
CA GLU A 107 -7.48 -17.93 1.27
C GLU A 107 -7.88 -17.04 0.09
N PHE A 108 -7.60 -17.46 -1.15
CA PHE A 108 -7.72 -16.58 -2.33
C PHE A 108 -8.61 -17.13 -3.46
N LEU A 109 -8.75 -18.45 -3.65
CA LEU A 109 -9.46 -19.02 -4.80
C LEU A 109 -10.76 -19.75 -4.45
N LEU A 110 -10.91 -20.20 -3.19
CA LEU A 110 -12.12 -20.85 -2.73
C LEU A 110 -13.31 -19.88 -2.82
N SER A 111 -14.49 -20.39 -3.18
CA SER A 111 -15.69 -19.57 -3.23
C SER A 111 -16.01 -19.03 -1.83
N GLY A 112 -16.12 -17.71 -1.70
CA GLY A 112 -16.32 -17.06 -0.40
C GLY A 112 -15.06 -16.98 0.47
N ALA A 113 -13.88 -17.17 -0.12
CA ALA A 113 -12.60 -17.02 0.58
C ALA A 113 -12.43 -15.61 1.18
N PRO A 114 -11.74 -15.49 2.33
CA PRO A 114 -11.60 -14.20 3.03
C PRO A 114 -10.84 -13.13 2.23
N CYS A 115 -9.95 -13.54 1.32
CA CYS A 115 -9.20 -12.65 0.44
C CYS A 115 -9.39 -13.07 -1.03
N GLN A 116 -10.61 -13.43 -1.40
CA GLN A 116 -10.91 -13.92 -2.74
C GLN A 116 -10.44 -12.95 -3.84
N VAL A 117 -9.59 -13.43 -4.75
CA VAL A 117 -9.09 -12.62 -5.88
C VAL A 117 -10.06 -12.65 -7.06
N ASN A 118 -10.08 -11.57 -7.85
CA ASN A 118 -10.86 -11.50 -9.07
C ASN A 118 -10.13 -12.19 -10.23
N VAL A 119 -10.48 -13.46 -10.49
CA VAL A 119 -9.94 -14.27 -11.57
C VAL A 119 -11.08 -14.71 -12.47
N ASP A 120 -10.93 -14.54 -13.79
CA ASP A 120 -11.96 -14.99 -14.74
C ASP A 120 -12.16 -16.52 -14.71
N SER A 121 -13.36 -16.98 -15.10
CA SER A 121 -13.74 -18.39 -14.99
C SER A 121 -12.78 -19.32 -15.74
N ARG A 122 -12.28 -18.92 -16.92
CA ARG A 122 -11.36 -19.73 -17.72
C ARG A 122 -10.03 -19.92 -16.99
N THR A 123 -9.50 -18.84 -16.41
CA THR A 123 -8.24 -18.86 -15.66
C THR A 123 -8.39 -19.67 -14.37
N LEU A 124 -9.52 -19.55 -13.68
CA LEU A 124 -9.81 -20.34 -12.48
C LEU A 124 -9.89 -21.83 -12.81
N GLU A 125 -10.62 -22.23 -13.85
CA GLU A 125 -10.72 -23.62 -14.31
C GLU A 125 -9.35 -24.19 -14.70
N ALA A 126 -8.52 -23.43 -15.42
CA ALA A 126 -7.16 -23.84 -15.79
C ALA A 126 -6.28 -24.06 -14.55
N THR A 127 -6.42 -23.20 -13.54
CA THR A 127 -5.70 -23.32 -12.27
C THR A 127 -6.16 -24.55 -11.48
N MET A 128 -7.47 -24.80 -11.40
CA MET A 128 -8.03 -25.99 -10.74
C MET A 128 -7.57 -27.28 -11.39
N LYS A 129 -7.56 -27.32 -12.73
CA LYS A 129 -7.03 -28.47 -13.48
C LYS A 129 -5.55 -28.69 -13.16
N SER A 130 -4.75 -27.62 -13.12
CA SER A 130 -3.32 -27.69 -12.79
C SER A 130 -3.05 -28.17 -11.36
N LEU A 131 -3.94 -27.87 -10.41
CA LEU A 131 -3.83 -28.35 -9.03
C LEU A 131 -4.12 -29.86 -8.91
N GLN A 132 -5.00 -30.38 -9.76
CA GLN A 132 -5.39 -31.80 -9.79
C GLN A 132 -4.48 -32.67 -10.66
N ASP A 133 -3.76 -32.07 -11.62
CA ASP A 133 -2.87 -32.76 -12.53
C ASP A 133 -1.59 -33.24 -11.81
N LYS A 134 -1.37 -34.56 -11.83
CA LYS A 134 -0.19 -35.19 -11.22
C LYS A 134 1.11 -34.91 -11.98
N LEU A 135 1.03 -34.52 -13.24
CA LEU A 135 2.19 -34.17 -14.07
C LEU A 135 2.69 -32.75 -13.81
N VAL A 136 1.82 -31.87 -13.30
CA VAL A 136 2.17 -30.50 -12.95
C VAL A 136 2.74 -30.50 -11.53
N ALA A 137 4.00 -30.07 -11.38
CA ALA A 137 4.57 -29.88 -10.06
C ALA A 137 3.74 -28.84 -9.27
N ARG A 138 3.26 -29.22 -8.08
CA ARG A 138 2.31 -28.41 -7.29
C ARG A 138 2.78 -26.95 -7.06
N ARG A 139 4.09 -26.73 -6.95
CA ARG A 139 4.71 -25.39 -6.84
C ARG A 139 4.49 -24.47 -8.06
N HIS A 140 4.05 -25.01 -9.19
CA HIS A 140 3.77 -24.26 -10.44
C HIS A 140 2.29 -24.32 -10.84
N ALA A 141 1.43 -24.96 -10.04
CA ALA A 141 0.02 -25.15 -10.38
C ALA A 141 -0.78 -23.84 -10.49
N PHE A 142 -0.32 -22.76 -9.84
CA PHE A 142 -0.98 -21.45 -9.84
C PHE A 142 -0.55 -20.53 -10.99
N SER A 143 0.32 -20.99 -11.90
CA SER A 143 0.87 -20.15 -12.98
C SER A 143 -0.20 -19.40 -13.81
N PRO A 144 -1.36 -20.02 -14.18
CA PRO A 144 -2.40 -19.30 -14.91
C PRO A 144 -2.98 -18.12 -14.11
N ALA A 145 -3.35 -18.34 -12.84
CA ALA A 145 -3.88 -17.29 -11.98
C ALA A 145 -2.83 -16.22 -11.63
N GLU A 146 -1.58 -16.61 -11.45
CA GLU A 146 -0.46 -15.69 -11.23
C GLU A 146 -0.30 -14.70 -12.38
N GLU A 147 -0.26 -15.20 -13.63
CA GLU A 147 -0.12 -14.36 -14.82
C GLU A 147 -1.31 -13.40 -14.96
N HIS A 148 -2.52 -13.90 -14.72
CA HIS A 148 -3.74 -13.10 -14.76
C HIS A 148 -3.69 -11.95 -13.76
N ILE A 149 -3.42 -12.23 -12.48
CA ILE A 149 -3.39 -11.22 -11.42
C ILE A 149 -2.22 -10.25 -11.61
N PHE A 150 -1.05 -10.73 -12.02
CA PHE A 150 0.07 -9.85 -12.37
C PHE A 150 -0.29 -8.89 -13.51
N THR A 151 -0.95 -9.40 -14.55
CA THR A 151 -1.41 -8.60 -15.70
C THR A 151 -2.48 -7.58 -15.28
N LEU A 152 -3.41 -7.97 -14.42
CA LEU A 152 -4.45 -7.10 -13.86
C LEU A 152 -3.81 -5.91 -13.13
N MET A 153 -2.91 -6.19 -12.18
CA MET A 153 -2.18 -5.14 -11.46
C MET A 153 -1.34 -4.27 -12.41
N SER A 154 -0.67 -4.89 -13.39
CA SER A 154 0.17 -4.18 -14.36
C SER A 154 -0.62 -3.19 -15.21
N LYS A 155 -1.86 -3.53 -15.59
CA LYS A 155 -2.68 -2.73 -16.50
C LYS A 155 -3.55 -1.70 -15.79
N ASP A 156 -3.93 -1.94 -14.53
CA ASP A 156 -4.81 -1.06 -13.77
C ASP A 156 -4.12 -0.39 -12.58
N SER A 157 -3.79 -1.14 -11.54
CA SER A 157 -3.32 -0.57 -10.27
C SER A 157 -1.95 0.09 -10.38
N TYR A 158 -1.01 -0.48 -11.13
CA TYR A 158 0.37 0.02 -11.24
C TYR A 158 0.47 1.43 -11.89
N PRO A 159 -0.19 1.71 -13.03
CA PRO A 159 -0.25 3.08 -13.56
C PRO A 159 -0.91 4.10 -12.63
N ARG A 160 -1.84 3.67 -11.76
CA ARG A 160 -2.47 4.52 -10.74
C ARG A 160 -1.54 4.73 -9.54
N PHE A 161 -0.84 3.68 -9.12
CA PHE A 161 0.20 3.72 -8.09
C PHE A 161 1.27 4.78 -8.41
N LEU A 162 1.82 4.81 -9.63
CA LEU A 162 2.86 5.77 -10.01
C LEU A 162 2.38 7.23 -10.01
N ARG A 163 1.07 7.47 -10.05
CA ARG A 163 0.46 8.81 -9.95
C ARG A 163 -0.07 9.11 -8.55
N SER A 164 0.00 8.14 -7.64
CA SER A 164 -0.53 8.27 -6.29
C SER A 164 0.35 9.17 -5.42
N GLN A 165 -0.28 9.79 -4.42
CA GLN A 165 0.44 10.56 -3.41
C GLN A 165 1.38 9.69 -2.56
N ILE A 166 1.09 8.38 -2.47
CA ILE A 166 1.95 7.42 -1.79
C ILE A 166 3.31 7.33 -2.51
N TYR A 167 3.32 7.05 -3.82
CA TYR A 167 4.56 6.98 -4.60
C TYR A 167 5.29 8.33 -4.63
N ILE A 168 4.56 9.43 -4.90
CA ILE A 168 5.14 10.78 -4.95
C ILE A 168 5.76 11.15 -3.59
N GLY A 169 5.10 10.81 -2.48
CA GLY A 169 5.61 11.05 -1.14
C GLY A 169 6.89 10.27 -0.84
N VAL A 170 6.97 8.99 -1.25
CA VAL A 170 8.18 8.18 -1.09
C VAL A 170 9.33 8.76 -1.92
N LEU A 171 9.06 9.13 -3.17
CA LEU A 171 10.06 9.72 -4.06
C LEU A 171 10.58 11.05 -3.50
N SER A 172 9.69 11.91 -3.00
CA SER A 172 10.08 13.18 -2.37
C SER A 172 10.93 12.97 -1.10
N ALA A 173 10.57 11.99 -0.26
CA ALA A 173 11.37 11.64 0.91
C ALA A 173 12.76 11.12 0.52
N ALA A 174 12.85 10.32 -0.54
CA ALA A 174 14.10 9.79 -1.07
C ALA A 174 15.02 10.89 -1.67
N GLN A 175 14.46 12.00 -2.13
CA GLN A 175 15.20 13.18 -2.61
C GLN A 175 15.76 14.05 -1.49
N GLN A 176 15.09 14.07 -0.33
CA GLN A 176 15.44 14.95 0.80
C GLN A 176 16.51 14.36 1.74
N GLN A 177 17.26 13.34 1.31
CA GLN A 177 18.34 12.71 2.09
C GLN A 177 19.41 13.74 2.45
N GLY A 178 19.22 14.43 3.58
CA GLY A 178 20.09 15.50 4.07
C GLY A 178 19.46 16.48 5.06
N SER A 179 18.12 16.67 5.12
CA SER A 179 17.57 17.77 5.95
C SER A 179 16.50 17.44 6.99
N ARG A 180 15.57 16.51 6.78
CA ARG A 180 14.56 16.17 7.82
C ARG A 180 14.18 14.69 7.78
N ARG A 181 14.67 13.93 8.76
CA ARG A 181 14.24 12.55 9.04
C ARG A 181 12.82 12.57 9.61
N LEU A 182 11.80 12.79 8.77
CA LEU A 182 10.41 12.68 9.21
C LEU A 182 9.72 11.54 8.45
N GLY A 183 9.63 10.39 9.14
CA GLY A 183 8.54 9.41 9.10
C GLY A 183 7.81 9.18 7.77
N TRP A 184 8.50 9.05 6.63
CA TRP A 184 7.82 8.74 5.37
C TRP A 184 7.06 7.40 5.45
N ARG A 185 7.58 6.44 6.23
CA ARG A 185 6.86 5.21 6.57
C ARG A 185 5.53 5.53 7.26
N ASN A 186 5.56 6.37 8.31
CA ASN A 186 4.33 6.82 8.98
C ASN A 186 3.40 7.56 8.01
N PHE A 187 3.93 8.39 7.10
CA PHE A 187 3.12 9.06 6.08
C PHE A 187 2.43 8.05 5.16
N VAL A 188 3.17 7.11 4.57
CA VAL A 188 2.66 6.09 3.65
C VAL A 188 1.65 5.17 4.34
N PHE A 189 2.01 4.60 5.50
CA PHE A 189 1.16 3.66 6.22
C PHE A 189 -0.04 4.34 6.91
N ASN A 190 0.04 5.63 7.26
CA ASN A 190 -1.11 6.38 7.75
C ASN A 190 -2.06 6.81 6.61
N MET A 191 -1.54 7.00 5.39
CA MET A 191 -2.38 7.26 4.21
C MET A 191 -3.24 6.05 3.84
N GLY A 192 -2.71 4.83 3.98
CA GLY A 192 -3.46 3.58 3.79
C GLY A 192 -4.64 3.41 4.76
N ASN A 193 -4.59 4.05 5.93
CA ASN A 193 -5.60 3.96 6.99
C ASN A 193 -6.70 5.04 6.95
N GLN A 194 -6.68 5.94 5.96
CA GLN A 194 -7.73 6.95 5.79
C GLN A 194 -9.02 6.30 5.25
N LYS A 195 -9.82 5.68 6.14
CA LYS A 195 -11.20 5.31 5.85
C LYS A 195 -11.95 6.58 5.39
N LYS A 196 -12.43 6.59 4.15
CA LYS A 196 -13.32 7.65 3.64
C LYS A 196 -14.49 7.83 4.61
N LEU A 197 -14.56 8.99 5.25
CA LEU A 197 -15.78 9.45 5.92
C LEU A 197 -16.89 9.61 4.87
N PRO A 198 -18.15 9.24 5.18
CA PRO A 198 -19.24 9.39 4.23
C PRO A 198 -19.50 10.88 3.96
N ALA A 199 -19.79 11.18 2.69
CA ALA A 199 -20.07 12.54 2.22
C ALA A 199 -21.24 13.16 3.01
N ALA A 200 -20.97 14.28 3.67
CA ALA A 200 -21.99 15.05 4.38
C ALA A 200 -23.06 15.56 3.41
N ALA A 201 -24.32 15.25 3.70
CA ALA A 201 -25.48 15.71 2.97
C ALA A 201 -25.56 17.25 2.97
N LYS A 202 -25.76 17.82 1.78
CA LYS A 202 -26.03 19.25 1.58
C LYS A 202 -27.32 19.63 2.30
N GLN A 203 -27.24 20.49 3.32
CA GLN A 203 -28.41 21.18 3.85
C GLN A 203 -28.77 22.36 2.95
N HIS A 204 -30.00 22.33 2.44
CA HIS A 204 -30.67 23.42 1.74
C HIS A 204 -30.80 24.65 2.66
N LYS A 205 -30.30 25.81 2.21
CA LYS A 205 -30.60 27.12 2.80
C LYS A 205 -31.90 27.64 2.18
N ILE A 206 -32.95 27.79 2.98
CA ILE A 206 -34.14 28.56 2.64
C ILE A 206 -33.96 29.95 3.26
N SER A 207 -33.97 30.98 2.41
CA SER A 207 -34.03 32.39 2.80
C SER A 207 -35.44 32.77 3.23
N ARG A 208 -35.55 33.66 4.24
CA ARG A 208 -36.55 34.73 4.32
C ARG A 208 -36.17 35.73 5.43
N ASP A 209 -36.07 36.99 5.04
CA ASP A 209 -35.94 38.17 5.89
C ASP A 209 -37.21 38.39 6.72
N ASP A 210 -37.10 38.91 7.94
CA ASP A 210 -37.76 40.19 8.27
C ASP A 210 -37.24 40.84 9.57
N ASN A 211 -37.39 42.15 9.59
CA ASN A 211 -36.79 43.16 10.47
C ASN A 211 -37.76 43.58 11.59
N SER A 212 -37.30 43.79 12.83
CA SER A 212 -37.76 44.92 13.71
C SER A 212 -37.14 44.92 15.12
N HIS A 213 -36.65 46.11 15.47
CA HIS A 213 -36.34 46.58 16.82
C HIS A 213 -37.56 46.51 17.77
N ILE A 214 -37.34 46.39 19.10
CA ILE A 214 -37.81 47.33 20.16
C ILE A 214 -37.63 46.76 21.60
N SER A 215 -36.85 47.52 22.40
CA SER A 215 -36.84 47.79 23.86
C SER A 215 -36.90 46.72 24.99
N LEU A 216 -35.98 46.90 25.95
CA LEU A 216 -36.06 46.53 27.38
C LEU A 216 -37.13 47.35 28.14
N PRO A 217 -37.62 46.84 29.29
CA PRO A 217 -37.23 47.43 30.58
C PRO A 217 -37.05 46.45 31.77
N LYS A 218 -35.99 46.68 32.56
CA LYS A 218 -35.96 47.00 34.02
C LYS A 218 -37.31 46.79 34.80
N GLN A 219 -37.45 46.21 36.00
CA GLN A 219 -36.70 46.29 37.27
C GLN A 219 -37.43 45.51 38.40
N LEU A 220 -36.72 45.22 39.52
CA LEU A 220 -37.17 45.14 40.94
C LEU A 220 -38.11 43.95 41.33
N SER A 221 -38.04 43.30 42.49
CA SER A 221 -37.33 43.48 43.75
C SER A 221 -37.37 42.16 44.56
N SER A 222 -36.42 42.06 45.50
CA SER A 222 -36.36 41.28 46.74
C SER A 222 -37.55 40.40 47.17
N ASP A 223 -37.27 39.16 47.60
CA ASP A 223 -37.28 38.84 49.03
C ASP A 223 -36.94 37.37 49.34
N SER A 224 -36.14 37.22 50.39
CA SER A 224 -36.17 36.16 51.42
C SER A 224 -35.64 34.74 51.13
N LEU A 225 -34.48 34.51 51.76
CA LEU A 225 -33.84 33.23 52.10
C LEU A 225 -34.77 32.22 52.78
N SER A 226 -34.54 30.94 52.45
CA SER A 226 -34.45 29.88 53.48
C SER A 226 -33.44 28.82 53.05
N VAL A 227 -32.30 28.82 53.74
CA VAL A 227 -31.29 27.75 53.73
C VAL A 227 -31.83 26.60 54.57
N VAL A 228 -31.94 25.41 53.99
CA VAL A 228 -31.98 24.16 54.77
C VAL A 228 -30.83 23.28 54.34
N LYS A 229 -30.02 22.94 55.34
CA LYS A 229 -28.79 22.17 55.28
C LYS A 229 -29.08 20.68 55.05
N ALA A 230 -28.07 20.05 54.46
CA ALA A 230 -27.85 18.63 54.35
C ALA A 230 -28.04 17.84 55.66
N GLN A 231 -28.53 16.61 55.54
CA GLN A 231 -28.27 15.52 56.47
C GLN A 231 -27.70 14.33 55.69
N THR A 232 -26.41 14.07 55.91
CA THR A 232 -25.74 12.80 55.63
C THR A 232 -25.81 11.93 56.88
N GLN A 233 -25.88 10.63 56.63
CA GLN A 233 -26.02 9.51 57.57
C GLN A 233 -24.87 9.38 58.59
N ARG A 234 -25.27 8.82 59.75
CA ARG A 234 -24.50 8.20 60.85
C ARG A 234 -23.88 9.10 61.91
#